data_AF-A0A855M0U3-F1
#
_entry.id   AF-A0A855M0U3-F1
#
_cell.length_a   1.000
_cell.length_b   1.000
_cell.length_c   1.000
_cell.angle_alpha   90.00
_cell.angle_beta   90.00
_cell.angle_gamma   90.00
#
_symmetry.space_group_name_H-M   'P 1'
#
loop_
_entity.id
_entity.type
_entity.pdbx_description
1 polymer ?
#
loop_
_entity_poly.entity_id
_entity_poly.type
_entity_poly.pdbx_seq_one_letter_code
_entity_poly.pdbx_strand_id
1 'polypeptide(L)'
;MPDTALTEVLPSDLHYVDDTQPGITRKKLRGKFAYFNPEGQRITDPDEIKRINSLAVPPAYVDVWICADPRGHLQATGRDARGRKQYRYHARWREVRDADKYSRLREFGLALPKLRKQLEALLASPGFSRDKVMATVITLLDATLIRVGNTQYARDNRSYGLTTLRSRHVEVNGSAILFQFRGKSGIEHQITVKDRRLARIIKRCLELPGQNLFQYLDENGERHTVSSSDVNSYLQTLTGADFTAKDYRTWAGSALALAVLRELQWESEAEAKRHVVEMVKGVARQLGNTPAVCRKCYIHPAVVEHFMLGALAELPKPRVRKGLRKEEVALALFLERMVEKATAP
;
A
#
# COMPACT_ATOMS: atom_id res chain seq x y z
N MET A 1 -7.55 -8.28 -6.16
CA MET A 1 -8.21 -7.54 -5.09
C MET A 1 -9.61 -7.30 -5.62
N PRO A 2 -10.59 -8.16 -5.32
CA PRO A 2 -11.96 -7.68 -5.37
C PRO A 2 -12.10 -6.63 -4.27
N ASP A 3 -12.85 -5.57 -4.56
CA ASP A 3 -13.23 -4.56 -3.59
C ASP A 3 -13.91 -5.22 -2.40
N THR A 4 -13.21 -5.25 -1.27
CA THR A 4 -13.85 -5.54 0.01
C THR A 4 -14.60 -4.27 0.40
N ALA A 5 -15.93 -4.32 0.26
CA ALA A 5 -16.94 -3.43 0.83
C ALA A 5 -16.41 -2.11 1.42
N LEU A 6 -16.24 -1.12 0.55
CA LEU A 6 -15.93 0.25 0.93
C LEU A 6 -17.24 0.96 1.27
N THR A 7 -17.55 1.11 2.56
CA THR A 7 -18.29 2.31 3.00
C THR A 7 -17.29 3.46 3.12
N GLU A 8 -16.60 3.79 2.02
CA GLU A 8 -15.87 5.05 1.87
C GLU A 8 -16.86 6.06 1.27
N VAL A 9 -17.17 7.13 2.00
CA VAL A 9 -18.15 8.12 1.57
C VAL A 9 -17.68 8.74 0.26
N LEU A 10 -18.42 8.48 -0.82
CA LEU A 10 -18.18 9.12 -2.10
C LEU A 10 -18.26 10.64 -1.94
N PRO A 11 -17.35 11.40 -2.58
CA PRO A 11 -17.54 12.84 -2.74
C PRO A 11 -18.95 13.11 -3.23
N SER A 12 -19.65 14.08 -2.62
CA SER A 12 -21.07 14.37 -2.94
C SER A 12 -21.32 14.72 -4.42
N ASP A 13 -20.27 15.07 -5.16
CA ASP A 13 -20.27 15.37 -6.59
C ASP A 13 -20.01 14.13 -7.48
N LEU A 14 -19.83 12.93 -6.90
CA LEU A 14 -19.59 11.67 -7.61
C LEU A 14 -20.64 10.60 -7.29
N HIS A 15 -20.85 9.70 -8.25
CA HIS A 15 -21.77 8.57 -8.11
C HIS A 15 -21.03 7.24 -7.97
N TYR A 16 -21.56 6.35 -7.12
CA TYR A 16 -21.09 4.97 -7.06
C TYR A 16 -21.52 4.24 -8.33
N VAL A 17 -20.57 3.65 -9.04
CA VAL A 17 -20.79 2.87 -10.26
C VAL A 17 -19.91 1.63 -10.22
N ASP A 18 -20.42 0.51 -10.72
CA ASP A 18 -19.68 -0.74 -10.82
C ASP A 18 -19.71 -1.24 -12.27
N ASP A 19 -18.68 -1.96 -12.69
CA ASP A 19 -18.53 -2.38 -14.08
C ASP A 19 -19.30 -3.65 -14.46
N THR A 20 -20.13 -4.17 -13.54
CA THR A 20 -21.21 -5.11 -13.85
C THR A 20 -22.45 -4.41 -14.42
N GLN A 21 -22.56 -3.08 -14.25
CA GLN A 21 -23.65 -2.29 -14.82
C GLN A 21 -23.48 -2.12 -16.33
N PRO A 22 -24.57 -1.89 -17.09
CA PRO A 22 -24.45 -1.58 -18.52
C PRO A 22 -23.55 -0.37 -18.75
N GLY A 23 -22.63 -0.48 -19.71
CA GLY A 23 -21.64 0.56 -19.99
C GLY A 23 -21.30 0.69 -21.46
N ILE A 24 -20.49 1.71 -21.75
CA ILE A 24 -20.01 2.01 -23.09
C ILE A 24 -18.93 0.99 -23.46
N THR A 25 -19.06 0.43 -24.66
CA THR A 25 -18.07 -0.48 -25.23
C THR A 25 -17.29 0.21 -26.35
N ARG A 26 -16.14 -0.34 -26.73
CA ARG A 26 -15.34 0.17 -27.85
C ARG A 26 -15.03 -0.95 -28.86
N LYS A 27 -15.06 -0.62 -30.14
CA LYS A 27 -14.64 -1.51 -31.24
C LYS A 27 -13.72 -0.76 -32.21
N LYS A 28 -12.77 -1.45 -32.85
CA LYS A 28 -11.95 -0.85 -33.91
C LYS A 28 -12.72 -0.83 -35.23
N LEU A 29 -12.90 0.35 -35.81
CA LEU A 29 -13.43 0.57 -37.15
C LEU A 29 -12.41 1.37 -37.96
N ARG A 30 -11.97 0.82 -39.10
CA ARG A 30 -11.02 1.48 -40.02
C ARG A 30 -9.78 2.06 -39.31
N GLY A 31 -9.22 1.29 -38.37
CA GLY A 31 -8.02 1.65 -37.62
C GLY A 31 -8.22 2.59 -36.42
N LYS A 32 -9.42 3.12 -36.18
CA LYS A 32 -9.75 3.97 -35.03
C LYS A 32 -10.76 3.29 -34.11
N PHE A 33 -10.81 3.69 -32.84
CA PHE A 33 -11.87 3.21 -31.93
C PHE A 33 -13.17 3.97 -32.21
N ALA A 34 -14.27 3.22 -32.28
CA ALA A 34 -15.63 3.71 -32.22
C ALA A 34 -16.28 3.21 -30.93
N TYR A 35 -17.10 4.05 -30.32
CA TYR A 35 -17.76 3.79 -29.04
C TYR A 35 -19.24 3.50 -29.25
N PHE A 36 -19.78 2.62 -28.41
CA PHE A 36 -21.17 2.18 -28.47
C PHE A 36 -21.79 2.23 -27.08
N ASN A 37 -22.99 2.79 -26.99
CA ASN A 37 -23.75 2.85 -25.74
C ASN A 37 -24.24 1.44 -25.31
N PRO A 38 -24.84 1.29 -24.13
CA PRO A 38 -25.35 0.00 -23.65
C PRO A 38 -26.36 -0.67 -24.59
N GLU A 39 -27.11 0.13 -25.37
CA GLU A 39 -28.08 -0.33 -26.37
C GLU A 39 -27.42 -0.76 -27.69
N GLY A 40 -26.10 -0.63 -27.80
CA GLY A 40 -25.33 -1.00 -29.00
C GLY A 40 -25.36 0.06 -30.12
N GLN A 41 -25.92 1.23 -29.87
CA GLN A 41 -25.92 2.36 -30.79
C GLN A 41 -24.58 3.09 -30.76
N ARG A 42 -24.12 3.52 -31.94
CA ARG A 42 -22.84 4.20 -32.09
C ARG A 42 -22.93 5.61 -31.50
N ILE A 43 -21.99 5.93 -30.61
CA ILE A 43 -21.82 7.28 -30.07
C ILE A 43 -21.09 8.12 -31.11
N THR A 44 -21.72 9.21 -31.56
CA THR A 44 -21.17 10.17 -32.53
C THR A 44 -20.99 11.57 -31.96
N ASP A 45 -21.47 11.82 -30.74
CA ASP A 45 -21.31 13.10 -30.05
C ASP A 45 -19.82 13.41 -29.82
N PRO A 46 -19.29 14.52 -30.38
CA PRO A 46 -17.89 14.90 -30.23
C PRO A 46 -17.46 15.09 -28.78
N ASP A 47 -18.32 15.62 -27.91
CA ASP A 47 -17.95 15.92 -26.52
C ASP A 47 -17.82 14.64 -25.69
N GLU A 48 -18.76 13.70 -25.88
CA GLU A 48 -18.71 12.39 -25.26
C GLU A 48 -17.50 11.58 -25.75
N ILE A 49 -17.21 11.62 -27.05
CA ILE A 49 -16.00 10.99 -27.61
C ILE A 49 -14.72 11.60 -27.01
N LYS A 50 -14.67 12.92 -26.86
CA LYS A 50 -13.54 13.63 -26.26
C LYS A 50 -13.34 13.21 -24.80
N ARG A 51 -14.43 13.12 -24.02
CA ARG A 51 -14.42 12.62 -22.65
C ARG A 51 -13.85 11.21 -22.58
N ILE A 52 -14.38 10.28 -23.36
CA ILE A 52 -13.94 8.88 -23.36
C ILE A 52 -12.45 8.76 -23.76
N ASN A 53 -12.03 9.50 -24.78
CA ASN A 53 -10.62 9.51 -25.21
C ASN A 53 -9.68 10.05 -24.11
N SER A 54 -10.13 11.02 -23.31
CA SER A 54 -9.33 11.60 -22.22
C SER A 54 -9.02 10.59 -21.10
N LEU A 55 -9.81 9.51 -20.97
CA LEU A 55 -9.56 8.42 -20.02
C LEU A 55 -8.27 7.63 -20.35
N ALA A 56 -7.75 7.78 -21.56
CA ALA A 56 -6.51 7.14 -22.03
C ALA A 56 -6.48 5.63 -21.73
N VAL A 57 -7.58 4.93 -22.07
CA VAL A 57 -7.67 3.47 -21.95
C VAL A 57 -6.75 2.84 -23.01
N PRO A 58 -5.67 2.13 -22.63
CA PRO A 58 -4.65 1.67 -23.57
C PRO A 58 -5.26 0.83 -24.72
N PRO A 59 -4.78 1.00 -25.96
CA PRO A 59 -5.38 0.36 -27.14
C PRO A 59 -5.26 -1.17 -27.13
N ALA A 60 -4.32 -1.72 -26.36
CA ALA A 60 -4.10 -3.15 -26.22
C ALA A 60 -5.03 -3.82 -25.20
N TYR A 61 -5.82 -3.06 -24.43
CA TYR A 61 -6.72 -3.65 -23.44
C TYR A 61 -7.95 -4.28 -24.12
N VAL A 62 -8.30 -5.48 -23.64
CA VAL A 62 -9.51 -6.24 -24.02
C VAL A 62 -10.57 -6.14 -22.92
N ASP A 63 -11.79 -6.64 -23.17
CA ASP A 63 -12.92 -6.59 -22.21
C ASP A 63 -13.09 -5.21 -21.57
N VAL A 64 -13.12 -4.17 -22.41
CA VAL A 64 -13.17 -2.79 -21.93
C VAL A 64 -14.60 -2.37 -21.67
N TRP A 65 -14.85 -1.97 -20.42
CA TRP A 65 -16.06 -1.30 -19.98
C TRP A 65 -15.75 0.17 -19.70
N ILE A 66 -16.62 1.08 -20.14
CA ILE A 66 -16.46 2.52 -19.94
C ILE A 66 -17.76 3.03 -19.31
N CYS A 67 -17.65 3.81 -18.25
CA CYS A 67 -18.81 4.33 -17.54
C CYS A 67 -19.58 5.34 -18.42
N ALA A 68 -20.89 5.13 -18.54
CA ALA A 68 -21.79 6.05 -19.22
C ALA A 68 -21.99 7.35 -18.43
N ASP A 69 -21.86 7.30 -17.10
CA ASP A 69 -21.96 8.47 -16.25
C ASP A 69 -20.60 9.20 -16.14
N PRO A 70 -20.48 10.44 -16.61
CA PRO A 70 -19.25 11.23 -16.46
C PRO A 70 -18.87 11.49 -15.00
N ARG A 71 -19.81 11.42 -14.06
CA ARG A 71 -19.60 11.60 -12.61
C ARG A 71 -19.44 10.27 -11.86
N GLY A 72 -19.44 9.14 -12.55
CA GLY A 72 -19.14 7.84 -11.95
C GLY A 72 -17.69 7.80 -11.42
N HIS A 73 -17.49 7.40 -10.17
CA HIS A 73 -16.15 7.37 -9.58
C HIS A 73 -15.19 6.42 -10.31
N LEU A 74 -15.70 5.29 -10.80
CA LEU A 74 -15.02 4.39 -11.74
C LEU A 74 -15.42 4.77 -13.17
N GLN A 75 -14.44 5.17 -13.97
CA GLN A 75 -14.65 5.68 -15.32
C GLN A 75 -14.42 4.65 -16.42
N ALA A 76 -13.52 3.69 -16.22
CA ALA A 76 -13.36 2.56 -17.14
C ALA A 76 -12.65 1.37 -16.47
N THR A 77 -12.93 0.17 -16.98
CA THR A 77 -12.14 -1.02 -16.71
C THR A 77 -11.71 -1.69 -18.01
N GLY A 78 -10.71 -2.55 -17.93
CA GLY A 78 -10.27 -3.37 -19.04
C GLY A 78 -9.23 -4.39 -18.61
N ARG A 79 -8.97 -5.39 -19.43
CA ARG A 79 -7.94 -6.40 -19.20
C ARG A 79 -6.69 -6.08 -19.99
N ASP A 80 -5.55 -6.06 -19.32
CA ASP A 80 -4.26 -5.91 -20.01
C ASP A 80 -3.82 -7.20 -20.71
N ALA A 81 -2.68 -7.16 -21.40
CA ALA A 81 -2.11 -8.30 -22.11
C ALA A 81 -1.81 -9.53 -21.23
N ARG A 82 -1.89 -9.40 -19.90
CA ARG A 82 -1.73 -10.49 -18.92
C ARG A 82 -3.08 -10.89 -18.29
N GLY A 83 -4.21 -10.46 -18.87
CA GLY A 83 -5.55 -10.76 -18.38
C GLY A 83 -5.94 -10.03 -17.08
N ARG A 84 -5.09 -9.13 -16.57
CA ARG A 84 -5.34 -8.44 -15.30
C ARG A 84 -6.34 -7.32 -15.51
N LYS A 85 -7.35 -7.25 -14.66
CA LYS A 85 -8.30 -6.14 -14.63
C LYS A 85 -7.59 -4.86 -14.19
N GLN A 86 -7.74 -3.83 -15.00
CA GLN A 86 -7.15 -2.50 -14.85
C GLN A 86 -8.27 -1.49 -14.74
N TYR A 87 -8.07 -0.47 -13.94
CA TYR A 87 -9.09 0.52 -13.60
C TYR A 87 -8.66 1.92 -14.05
N ARG A 88 -9.64 2.75 -14.39
CA ARG A 88 -9.52 4.20 -14.57
C ARG A 88 -10.58 4.84 -13.68
N TYR A 89 -10.15 5.70 -12.78
CA TYR A 89 -11.04 6.41 -11.89
C TYR A 89 -11.17 7.88 -12.30
N HIS A 90 -12.28 8.50 -11.93
CA HIS A 90 -12.50 9.94 -12.05
C HIS A 90 -11.36 10.72 -11.39
N ALA A 91 -11.01 11.90 -11.93
CA ALA A 91 -9.93 12.74 -11.36
C ALA A 91 -10.24 13.13 -9.91
N ARG A 92 -11.48 13.56 -9.65
CA ARG A 92 -11.95 13.91 -8.30
C ARG A 92 -11.88 12.74 -7.31
N TRP A 93 -12.19 11.52 -7.75
CA TRP A 93 -12.04 10.32 -6.91
C TRP A 93 -10.57 10.12 -6.50
N ARG A 94 -9.64 10.35 -7.42
CA ARG A 94 -8.20 10.27 -7.13
C ARG A 94 -7.74 11.39 -6.19
N GLU A 95 -8.22 12.61 -6.37
CA GLU A 95 -7.90 13.75 -5.50
C GLU A 95 -8.35 13.52 -4.07
N VAL A 96 -9.60 13.11 -3.87
CA VAL A 96 -10.16 12.85 -2.54
C VAL A 96 -9.48 11.63 -1.90
N ARG A 97 -9.28 10.54 -2.66
CA ARG A 97 -8.53 9.37 -2.16
C ARG A 97 -7.08 9.68 -1.81
N ASP A 98 -6.40 10.54 -2.57
CA ASP A 98 -5.03 10.94 -2.28
C ASP A 98 -4.97 11.88 -1.06
N ALA A 99 -5.96 12.74 -0.84
CA ALA A 99 -6.09 13.58 0.35
C ALA A 99 -6.45 12.76 1.61
N ASP A 100 -7.44 11.87 1.52
CA ASP A 100 -7.90 11.01 2.62
C ASP A 100 -6.82 10.05 3.08
N LYS A 101 -6.03 9.51 2.15
CA LYS A 101 -4.93 8.60 2.45
C LYS A 101 -3.92 9.20 3.44
N TYR A 102 -3.70 10.51 3.39
CA TYR A 102 -2.74 11.18 4.27
C TYR A 102 -3.37 11.62 5.59
N SER A 103 -4.65 12.01 5.58
CA SER A 103 -5.40 12.29 6.82
C SER A 103 -5.40 11.08 7.76
N ARG A 104 -5.57 9.88 7.19
CA ARG A 104 -5.57 8.60 7.88
C ARG A 104 -4.21 8.18 8.41
N LEU A 105 -3.13 8.73 7.86
CA LEU A 105 -1.77 8.35 8.25
C LEU A 105 -1.48 8.74 9.71
N ARG A 106 -2.08 9.84 10.19
CA ARG A 106 -2.02 10.24 11.59
C ARG A 106 -2.69 9.21 12.50
N GLU A 107 -3.91 8.79 12.17
CA GLU A 107 -4.66 7.79 12.93
C GLU A 107 -3.90 6.46 13.01
N PHE A 108 -3.27 6.06 11.90
CA PHE A 108 -2.40 4.89 11.87
C PHE A 108 -1.24 5.02 12.87
N GLY A 109 -0.55 6.16 12.87
CA GLY A 109 0.52 6.47 13.82
C GLY A 109 0.09 6.40 15.29
N LEU A 110 -1.14 6.85 15.60
CA LEU A 110 -1.73 6.79 16.93
C LEU A 110 -2.12 5.35 17.35
N ALA A 111 -2.55 4.53 16.40
CA ALA A 111 -2.94 3.14 16.65
C ALA A 111 -1.73 2.19 16.85
N LEU A 112 -0.59 2.50 16.23
CA LEU A 112 0.60 1.63 16.20
C LEU A 112 1.09 1.15 17.58
N PRO A 113 1.21 1.98 18.64
CA PRO A 113 1.68 1.51 19.95
C PRO A 113 0.77 0.43 20.56
N LYS A 114 -0.55 0.61 20.46
CA LYS A 114 -1.53 -0.35 20.95
C LYS A 114 -1.48 -1.63 20.13
N LEU A 115 -1.42 -1.50 18.81
CA LEU A 115 -1.32 -2.64 17.89
C LEU A 115 -0.05 -3.46 18.16
N ARG A 116 1.12 -2.82 18.26
CA ARG A 116 2.39 -3.51 18.57
C ARG A 116 2.33 -4.27 19.90
N LYS A 117 1.75 -3.66 20.94
CA LYS A 117 1.54 -4.32 22.24
C LYS A 117 0.64 -5.56 22.12
N GLN A 118 -0.44 -5.48 21.35
CA GLN A 118 -1.33 -6.62 21.10
C GLN A 118 -0.60 -7.74 20.33
N LEU A 119 0.15 -7.40 19.28
CA LEU A 119 0.95 -8.36 18.52
C LEU A 119 2.00 -9.04 19.40
N GLU A 120 2.69 -8.30 20.27
CA GLU A 120 3.64 -8.86 21.22
C GLU A 120 2.99 -9.89 22.17
N ALA A 121 1.77 -9.62 22.63
CA ALA A 121 1.00 -10.55 23.47
C ALA A 121 0.58 -11.81 22.69
N LEU A 122 0.10 -11.66 21.45
CA LEU A 122 -0.23 -12.78 20.57
C LEU A 122 0.97 -13.67 20.28
N LEU A 123 2.13 -13.07 20.01
CA LEU A 123 3.38 -13.78 19.80
C LEU A 123 3.84 -14.50 21.08
N ALA A 124 3.55 -13.94 22.26
CA ALA A 124 3.91 -14.52 23.56
C ALA A 124 2.99 -15.66 24.02
N SER A 125 1.80 -15.78 23.44
CA SER A 125 0.84 -16.83 23.80
C SER A 125 1.46 -18.24 23.69
N PRO A 126 0.96 -19.26 24.38
CA PRO A 126 1.32 -20.66 24.14
C PRO A 126 0.81 -21.19 22.78
N GLY A 127 1.29 -22.35 22.35
CA GLY A 127 0.77 -23.03 21.14
C GLY A 127 1.21 -22.45 19.80
N PHE A 128 0.53 -22.81 18.71
CA PHE A 128 0.76 -22.32 17.34
C PHE A 128 -0.57 -22.23 16.61
N SER A 129 -1.25 -21.12 16.85
CA SER A 129 -2.55 -20.82 16.28
C SER A 129 -2.43 -19.96 15.02
N ARG A 130 -3.53 -19.87 14.27
CA ARG A 130 -3.76 -18.87 13.22
C ARG A 130 -3.29 -17.48 13.65
N ASP A 131 -3.73 -17.03 14.82
CA ASP A 131 -3.46 -15.70 15.34
C ASP A 131 -1.96 -15.44 15.57
N LYS A 132 -1.21 -16.46 15.99
CA LYS A 132 0.24 -16.36 16.14
C LYS A 132 0.93 -16.19 14.79
N VAL A 133 0.47 -16.91 13.77
CA VAL A 133 1.02 -16.79 12.41
C VAL A 133 0.66 -15.43 11.82
N MET A 134 -0.58 -14.96 11.98
CA MET A 134 -0.98 -13.60 11.55
C MET A 134 -0.17 -12.51 12.24
N ALA A 135 0.00 -12.61 13.56
CA ALA A 135 0.81 -11.66 14.30
C ALA A 135 2.27 -11.65 13.81
N THR A 136 2.82 -12.83 13.51
CA THR A 136 4.18 -12.95 12.95
C THR A 136 4.29 -12.25 11.59
N VAL A 137 3.32 -12.46 10.70
CA VAL A 137 3.30 -11.79 9.39
C VAL A 137 3.21 -10.27 9.54
N ILE A 138 2.35 -9.76 10.42
CA ILE A 138 2.20 -8.31 10.64
C ILE A 138 3.46 -7.71 11.27
N THR A 139 4.06 -8.38 12.27
CA THR A 139 5.32 -7.92 12.88
C THR A 139 6.47 -7.90 11.88
N LEU A 140 6.57 -8.92 11.00
CA LEU A 140 7.56 -8.92 9.93
C LEU A 140 7.29 -7.81 8.91
N LEU A 141 6.03 -7.52 8.59
CA LEU A 141 5.66 -6.43 7.70
C LEU A 141 6.13 -5.08 8.25
N ASP A 142 5.95 -4.83 9.54
CA ASP A 142 6.41 -3.60 10.22
C ASP A 142 7.95 -3.51 10.30
N ALA A 143 8.61 -4.63 10.58
CA ALA A 143 10.06 -4.67 10.74
C ALA A 143 10.83 -4.57 9.40
N THR A 144 10.29 -5.17 8.33
CA THR A 144 11.01 -5.33 7.06
C THR A 144 10.50 -4.43 5.96
N LEU A 145 9.27 -3.91 6.08
CA LEU A 145 8.54 -3.20 5.05
C LEU A 145 8.39 -4.00 3.75
N ILE A 146 8.60 -5.33 3.76
CA ILE A 146 8.32 -6.19 2.62
C ILE A 146 6.85 -6.02 2.23
N ARG A 147 6.58 -5.95 0.93
CA ARG A 147 5.19 -5.89 0.45
C ARG A 147 4.46 -7.15 0.87
N VAL A 148 3.22 -7.03 1.32
CA VAL A 148 2.40 -8.19 1.74
C VAL A 148 2.35 -9.30 0.68
N GLY A 149 2.41 -8.96 -0.61
CA GLY A 149 2.39 -9.94 -1.71
C GLY A 149 0.97 -10.31 -2.13
N ASN A 150 0.84 -10.92 -3.29
CA ASN A 150 -0.44 -11.45 -3.80
C ASN A 150 -0.14 -12.68 -4.64
N THR A 151 -0.87 -13.76 -4.39
CA THR A 151 -0.64 -15.08 -4.99
C THR A 151 -0.65 -15.06 -6.52
N GLN A 152 -1.52 -14.25 -7.13
CA GLN A 152 -1.58 -14.09 -8.58
C GLN A 152 -0.25 -13.52 -9.12
N TYR A 153 0.26 -12.46 -8.49
CA TYR A 153 1.53 -11.85 -8.88
C TYR A 153 2.72 -12.79 -8.72
N ALA A 154 2.72 -13.61 -7.68
CA ALA A 154 3.77 -14.60 -7.43
C ALA A 154 3.80 -15.69 -8.50
N ARG A 155 2.64 -16.17 -8.94
CA ARG A 155 2.53 -17.17 -10.01
C ARG A 155 2.98 -16.61 -11.35
N ASP A 156 2.45 -15.46 -11.75
CA ASP A 156 2.64 -14.94 -13.11
C ASP A 156 4.04 -14.35 -13.34
N ASN A 157 4.67 -13.80 -12.29
CA ASN A 157 5.91 -13.03 -12.44
C ASN A 157 7.11 -13.64 -11.70
N ARG A 158 6.91 -14.73 -10.96
CA ARG A 158 7.89 -15.24 -9.99
C ARG A 158 8.37 -14.13 -9.03
N SER A 159 7.46 -13.24 -8.66
CA SER A 159 7.70 -12.10 -7.76
C SER A 159 6.98 -12.30 -6.45
N TYR A 160 7.73 -12.37 -5.35
CA TYR A 160 7.19 -12.70 -4.04
C TYR A 160 7.06 -11.45 -3.15
N GLY A 161 6.03 -11.45 -2.32
CA GLY A 161 5.92 -10.65 -1.09
C GLY A 161 5.68 -11.56 0.11
N LEU A 162 5.50 -10.96 1.29
CA LEU A 162 5.55 -11.65 2.58
C LEU A 162 4.64 -12.89 2.66
N THR A 163 3.36 -12.77 2.32
CA THR A 163 2.36 -13.86 2.33
C THR A 163 2.58 -14.92 1.24
N THR A 164 3.40 -14.60 0.24
CA THR A 164 3.71 -15.52 -0.87
C THR A 164 5.13 -16.08 -0.79
N LEU A 165 5.88 -15.76 0.27
CA LEU A 165 7.20 -16.36 0.48
C LEU A 165 7.08 -17.88 0.57
N ARG A 166 8.15 -18.55 0.15
CA ARG A 166 8.25 -20.00 0.18
C ARG A 166 9.35 -20.41 1.15
N SER A 167 9.36 -21.67 1.57
CA SER A 167 10.38 -22.19 2.50
C SER A 167 11.81 -21.94 2.02
N ARG A 168 12.06 -22.05 0.71
CA ARG A 168 13.37 -21.75 0.09
C ARG A 168 13.81 -20.27 0.14
N HIS A 169 12.91 -19.35 0.48
CA HIS A 169 13.21 -17.91 0.54
C HIS A 169 13.65 -17.46 1.93
N VAL A 170 13.74 -18.39 2.89
CA VAL A 170 14.10 -18.06 4.27
C VAL A 170 15.13 -19.04 4.82
N GLU A 171 16.09 -18.50 5.55
CA GLU A 171 17.05 -19.26 6.34
C GLU A 171 16.99 -18.77 7.79
N VAL A 172 17.03 -19.70 8.75
CA VAL A 172 16.94 -19.36 10.18
C VAL A 172 18.14 -19.90 10.95
N ASN A 173 19.03 -18.99 11.37
CA ASN A 173 20.26 -19.29 12.10
C ASN A 173 20.19 -18.68 13.51
N GLY A 174 19.89 -19.51 14.52
CA GLY A 174 19.67 -19.05 15.89
C GLY A 174 18.48 -18.09 15.98
N SER A 175 18.73 -16.82 16.30
CA SER A 175 17.74 -15.74 16.31
C SER A 175 17.70 -14.92 15.01
N ALA A 176 18.64 -15.14 14.10
CA ALA A 176 18.70 -14.45 12.82
C ALA A 176 17.82 -15.16 11.78
N ILE A 177 17.01 -14.39 11.08
CA ILE A 177 16.12 -14.82 10.00
C ILE A 177 16.55 -14.04 8.76
N LEU A 178 17.03 -14.75 7.74
CA LEU A 178 17.45 -14.18 6.48
C LEU A 178 16.37 -14.46 5.43
N PHE A 179 15.79 -13.41 4.87
CA PHE A 179 14.87 -13.50 3.74
C PHE A 179 15.61 -13.17 2.45
N GLN A 180 15.56 -14.08 1.49
CA GLN A 180 16.13 -13.91 0.14
C GLN A 180 15.09 -14.28 -0.91
N PHE A 181 14.67 -13.30 -1.70
CA PHE A 181 13.66 -13.51 -2.74
C PHE A 181 13.64 -12.41 -3.79
N ARG A 182 13.16 -12.78 -4.98
CA ARG A 182 12.84 -11.84 -6.04
C ARG A 182 11.47 -11.21 -5.82
N GLY A 183 11.43 -9.90 -5.61
CA GLY A 183 10.23 -9.12 -5.33
C GLY A 183 9.56 -8.52 -6.58
N LYS A 184 8.69 -7.52 -6.35
CA LYS A 184 7.98 -6.79 -7.42
C LYS A 184 8.99 -6.16 -8.39
N SER A 185 8.67 -6.22 -9.69
CA SER A 185 9.54 -5.75 -10.79
C SER A 185 10.88 -6.49 -10.87
N GLY A 186 10.99 -7.65 -10.24
CA GLY A 186 12.18 -8.48 -10.30
C GLY A 186 13.35 -8.01 -9.42
N ILE A 187 13.10 -7.08 -8.50
CA ILE A 187 14.11 -6.57 -7.57
C ILE A 187 14.47 -7.68 -6.57
N GLU A 188 15.75 -8.01 -6.44
CA GLU A 188 16.23 -8.95 -5.43
C GLU A 188 16.20 -8.30 -4.04
N HIS A 189 15.65 -9.01 -3.07
CA HIS A 189 15.60 -8.60 -1.67
C HIS A 189 16.44 -9.56 -0.82
N GLN A 190 17.31 -8.98 0.00
CA GLN A 190 18.05 -9.68 1.05
C GLN A 190 17.87 -8.89 2.35
N ILE A 191 17.10 -9.45 3.29
CA ILE A 191 16.70 -8.76 4.52
C ILE A 191 16.93 -9.68 5.70
N THR A 192 17.66 -9.21 6.71
CA THR A 192 17.91 -9.95 7.95
C THR A 192 17.11 -9.35 9.10
N VAL A 193 16.33 -10.19 9.79
CA VAL A 193 15.63 -9.85 11.02
C VAL A 193 16.25 -10.65 12.17
N LYS A 194 16.58 -10.00 13.29
CA LYS A 194 17.07 -10.67 14.50
C LYS A 194 15.99 -10.64 15.57
N ASP A 195 15.31 -11.77 15.76
CA ASP A 195 14.30 -11.94 16.80
C ASP A 195 14.16 -13.43 17.15
N ARG A 196 14.49 -13.78 18.40
CA ARG A 196 14.47 -15.18 18.87
C ARG A 196 13.07 -15.79 18.88
N ARG A 197 12.02 -14.98 19.08
CA ARG A 197 10.64 -15.45 19.11
C ARG A 197 10.14 -15.67 17.68
N LEU A 198 10.32 -14.71 16.79
CA LEU A 198 9.95 -14.86 15.39
C LEU A 198 10.72 -16.01 14.73
N ALA A 199 12.01 -16.18 15.03
CA ALA A 199 12.82 -17.27 14.50
C ALA A 199 12.24 -18.63 14.87
N ARG A 200 11.79 -18.81 16.12
CA ARG A 200 11.12 -20.04 16.58
C ARG A 200 9.79 -20.26 15.86
N ILE A 201 8.98 -19.23 15.68
CA ILE A 201 7.69 -19.34 14.99
C ILE A 201 7.91 -19.70 13.52
N ILE A 202 8.86 -19.05 12.84
CA ILE A 202 9.20 -19.33 11.44
C ILE A 202 9.74 -20.75 11.27
N LYS A 203 10.55 -21.27 12.21
CA LYS A 203 10.97 -22.69 12.19
C LYS A 203 9.77 -23.64 12.22
N ARG A 204 8.78 -23.38 13.06
CA ARG A 204 7.54 -24.17 13.09
C ARG A 204 6.73 -24.04 11.81
N CYS A 205 6.72 -22.87 11.19
CA CYS A 205 6.13 -22.71 9.86
C CYS A 205 6.84 -23.56 8.80
N LEU A 206 8.17 -23.70 8.87
CA LEU A 206 8.97 -24.51 7.95
C LEU A 206 8.79 -26.02 8.14
N GLU A 207 8.39 -26.46 9.34
CA GLU A 207 8.07 -27.86 9.64
C GLU A 207 6.74 -28.30 8.99
N LEU A 208 5.87 -27.35 8.62
CA LEU A 208 4.61 -27.68 7.96
C LEU A 208 4.83 -28.08 6.50
N PRO A 209 4.19 -29.18 6.03
CA PRO A 209 4.34 -29.61 4.65
C PRO A 209 3.73 -28.58 3.68
N GLY A 210 4.42 -28.32 2.57
CA GLY A 210 3.98 -27.42 1.52
C GLY A 210 5.08 -26.44 1.08
N GLN A 211 4.78 -25.62 0.07
CA GLN A 211 5.75 -24.66 -0.44
C GLN A 211 5.66 -23.29 0.22
N ASN A 212 4.50 -22.90 0.74
CA ASN A 212 4.29 -21.56 1.30
C ASN A 212 4.93 -21.45 2.68
N LEU A 213 5.55 -20.32 2.98
CA LEU A 213 6.21 -20.12 4.27
C LEU A 213 5.17 -19.95 5.38
N PHE A 214 4.22 -19.03 5.23
CA PHE A 214 3.25 -18.75 6.29
C PHE A 214 2.00 -19.60 6.12
N GLN A 215 1.91 -20.62 6.97
CA GLN A 215 0.81 -21.58 7.04
C GLN A 215 0.48 -21.89 8.49
N TYR A 216 -0.73 -22.36 8.75
CA TYR A 216 -1.17 -22.85 10.06
C TYR A 216 -2.10 -24.05 9.91
N LEU A 217 -2.25 -24.80 10.99
CA LEU A 217 -3.31 -25.80 11.12
C LEU A 217 -4.46 -25.18 11.93
N ASP A 218 -5.69 -25.40 11.52
CA ASP A 218 -6.87 -25.04 12.30
C ASP A 218 -7.19 -26.09 13.37
N GLU A 219 -8.32 -25.92 14.05
CA GLU A 219 -8.79 -26.81 15.12
C GLU A 219 -9.10 -28.23 14.64
N ASN A 220 -9.41 -28.40 13.34
CA ASN A 220 -9.65 -29.69 12.70
C ASN A 220 -8.36 -30.32 12.16
N GLY A 221 -7.22 -29.65 12.31
CA GLY A 221 -5.95 -30.07 11.72
C GLY A 221 -5.85 -29.78 10.22
N GLU A 222 -6.77 -29.00 9.65
CA GLU A 222 -6.70 -28.62 8.25
C GLU A 222 -5.68 -27.49 8.04
N ARG A 223 -4.93 -27.59 6.95
CA ARG A 223 -3.85 -26.66 6.64
C ARG A 223 -4.34 -25.48 5.83
N HIS A 224 -4.05 -24.28 6.34
CA HIS A 224 -4.41 -23.02 5.71
C HIS A 224 -3.17 -22.18 5.39
N THR A 225 -3.18 -21.53 4.23
CA THR A 225 -2.14 -20.57 3.83
C THR A 225 -2.58 -19.15 4.18
N VAL A 226 -1.65 -18.31 4.62
CA VAL A 226 -1.95 -16.89 4.87
C VAL A 226 -1.96 -16.11 3.56
N SER A 227 -3.05 -15.40 3.27
CA SER A 227 -3.18 -14.51 2.12
C SER A 227 -3.10 -13.03 2.53
N SER A 228 -2.97 -12.14 1.53
CA SER A 228 -3.01 -10.69 1.78
C SER A 228 -4.35 -10.19 2.30
N SER A 229 -5.45 -10.84 1.90
CA SER A 229 -6.78 -10.51 2.45
C SER A 229 -6.85 -10.86 3.92
N ASP A 230 -6.34 -12.03 4.32
CA ASP A 230 -6.38 -12.43 5.74
C ASP A 230 -5.59 -11.47 6.63
N VAL A 231 -4.41 -11.02 6.16
CA VAL A 231 -3.59 -10.03 6.88
C VAL A 231 -4.33 -8.70 7.06
N ASN A 232 -4.95 -8.18 5.99
CA ASN A 232 -5.67 -6.91 6.06
C ASN A 232 -6.93 -7.02 6.93
N SER A 233 -7.72 -8.11 6.78
CA SER A 233 -8.88 -8.35 7.64
C SER A 233 -8.47 -8.49 9.11
N TYR A 234 -7.35 -9.15 9.40
CA TYR A 234 -6.87 -9.29 10.77
C TYR A 234 -6.35 -7.97 11.36
N LEU A 235 -5.69 -7.13 10.55
CA LEU A 235 -5.35 -5.77 10.95
C LEU A 235 -6.60 -4.96 11.34
N GLN A 236 -7.66 -5.06 10.52
CA GLN A 236 -8.94 -4.41 10.81
C GLN A 236 -9.54 -4.91 12.12
N THR A 237 -9.56 -6.22 12.35
CA THR A 237 -10.03 -6.80 13.63
C THR A 237 -9.25 -6.27 14.84
N LEU A 238 -7.92 -6.18 14.76
CA LEU A 238 -7.09 -5.74 15.89
C LEU A 238 -7.22 -4.25 16.20
N THR A 239 -7.37 -3.44 15.14
CA THR A 239 -7.34 -1.97 15.25
C THR A 239 -8.71 -1.32 15.33
N GLY A 240 -9.76 -2.01 14.86
CA GLY A 240 -11.10 -1.45 14.69
C GLY A 240 -11.18 -0.41 13.57
N ALA A 241 -10.15 -0.31 12.73
CA ALA A 241 -10.05 0.62 11.63
C ALA A 241 -9.56 -0.13 10.39
N ASP A 242 -9.95 0.32 9.19
CA ASP A 242 -9.66 -0.36 7.91
C ASP A 242 -8.18 -0.29 7.46
N PHE A 243 -7.21 -0.28 8.39
CA PHE A 243 -5.80 -0.13 8.06
C PHE A 243 -5.32 -1.36 7.29
N THR A 244 -4.38 -1.13 6.39
CA THR A 244 -3.87 -2.14 5.48
C THR A 244 -2.36 -2.28 5.60
N ALA A 245 -1.83 -3.35 5.02
CA ALA A 245 -0.40 -3.54 4.77
C ALA A 245 0.29 -2.34 4.08
N LYS A 246 -0.45 -1.55 3.29
CA LYS A 246 0.10 -0.39 2.57
C LYS A 246 0.42 0.75 3.55
N ASP A 247 -0.37 0.92 4.60
CA ASP A 247 -0.26 2.03 5.54
C ASP A 247 1.06 1.98 6.32
N TYR A 248 1.52 0.79 6.71
CA TYR A 248 2.88 0.59 7.27
C TYR A 248 3.99 1.15 6.37
N ARG A 249 3.91 0.86 5.06
CA ARG A 249 4.93 1.32 4.10
C ARG A 249 4.84 2.83 3.85
N THR A 250 3.64 3.41 3.86
CA THR A 250 3.45 4.86 3.74
C THR A 250 3.88 5.58 5.01
N TRP A 251 3.61 5.03 6.19
CA TRP A 251 4.05 5.54 7.48
C TRP A 251 5.57 5.55 7.58
N ALA A 252 6.20 4.40 7.34
CA ALA A 252 7.65 4.30 7.33
C ALA A 252 8.27 5.21 6.27
N GLY A 253 7.77 5.20 5.03
CA GLY A 253 8.28 6.07 3.97
C GLY A 253 8.26 7.55 4.34
N SER A 254 7.18 8.01 4.97
CA SER A 254 7.03 9.39 5.43
C SER A 254 7.92 9.69 6.64
N ALA A 255 8.04 8.76 7.59
CA ALA A 255 8.86 8.92 8.78
C ALA A 255 10.35 9.02 8.42
N LEU A 256 10.81 8.18 7.50
CA LEU A 256 12.16 8.22 6.98
C LEU A 256 12.44 9.49 6.17
N ALA A 257 11.50 9.90 5.31
CA ALA A 257 11.62 11.15 4.57
C ALA A 257 11.81 12.34 5.51
N LEU A 258 10.97 12.43 6.55
CA LEU A 258 11.05 13.49 7.56
C LEU A 258 12.37 13.41 8.35
N ALA A 259 12.78 12.21 8.75
CA ALA A 259 14.02 12.01 9.49
C ALA A 259 15.25 12.45 8.68
N VAL A 260 15.26 12.21 7.37
CA VAL A 260 16.34 12.68 6.48
C VAL A 260 16.29 14.20 6.33
N LEU A 261 15.13 14.76 5.96
CA LEU A 261 15.03 16.18 5.63
C LEU A 261 15.23 17.11 6.82
N ARG A 262 14.86 16.70 8.03
CA ARG A 262 15.03 17.54 9.23
C ARG A 262 16.50 17.72 9.63
N GLU A 263 17.39 16.81 9.25
CA GLU A 263 18.82 16.93 9.55
C GLU A 263 19.56 17.80 8.52
N LEU A 264 18.88 18.22 7.44
CA LEU A 264 19.44 19.07 6.40
C LEU A 264 19.10 20.53 6.68
N GLN A 265 20.08 21.41 6.45
CA GLN A 265 19.85 22.86 6.49
C GLN A 265 19.11 23.29 5.23
N TRP A 266 18.19 24.23 5.40
CA TRP A 266 17.56 24.91 4.28
C TRP A 266 18.40 26.15 3.94
N GLU A 267 18.92 26.20 2.71
CA GLU A 267 19.76 27.31 2.22
C GLU A 267 19.12 28.03 1.04
N SER A 268 18.99 27.34 -0.10
CA SER A 268 18.39 27.87 -1.33
C SER A 268 17.32 26.92 -1.88
N GLU A 269 16.39 27.45 -2.70
CA GLU A 269 15.35 26.63 -3.32
C GLU A 269 15.93 25.54 -4.25
N ALA A 270 17.00 25.87 -4.98
CA ALA A 270 17.68 24.92 -5.86
C ALA A 270 18.29 23.76 -5.07
N GLU A 271 18.92 24.06 -3.93
CA GLU A 271 19.48 23.04 -3.07
C GLU A 271 18.40 22.22 -2.35
N ALA A 272 17.33 22.87 -1.87
CA ALA A 272 16.20 22.18 -1.27
C ALA A 272 15.59 21.16 -2.26
N LYS A 273 15.43 21.53 -3.54
CA LYS A 273 14.98 20.60 -4.59
C LYS A 273 15.93 19.41 -4.76
N ARG A 274 17.25 19.65 -4.73
CA ARG A 274 18.28 18.59 -4.80
C ARG A 274 18.16 17.63 -3.62
N HIS A 275 18.04 18.16 -2.40
CA HIS A 275 17.85 17.37 -1.18
C HIS A 275 16.58 16.52 -1.22
N VAL A 276 15.46 17.06 -1.71
CA VAL A 276 14.22 16.32 -1.90
C VAL A 276 14.41 15.17 -2.90
N VAL A 277 15.10 15.40 -4.01
CA VAL A 277 15.36 14.34 -5.00
C VAL A 277 16.19 13.20 -4.40
N GLU A 278 17.25 13.52 -3.68
CA GLU A 278 18.11 12.51 -3.05
C GLU A 278 17.39 11.76 -1.91
N MET A 279 16.61 12.47 -1.09
CA MET A 279 15.75 11.83 -0.08
C MET A 279 14.77 10.85 -0.74
N VAL A 280 14.07 11.26 -1.80
CA VAL A 280 13.10 10.40 -2.49
C VAL A 280 13.79 9.16 -3.05
N LYS A 281 14.99 9.29 -3.64
CA LYS A 281 15.79 8.14 -4.11
C LYS A 281 16.17 7.19 -2.97
N GLY A 282 16.60 7.74 -1.83
CA GLY A 282 16.94 6.97 -0.64
C GLY A 282 15.76 6.15 -0.11
N VAL A 283 14.62 6.82 0.13
CA VAL A 283 13.39 6.16 0.61
C VAL A 283 12.88 5.15 -0.42
N ALA A 284 12.96 5.47 -1.72
CA ALA A 284 12.55 4.56 -2.79
C ALA A 284 13.38 3.28 -2.80
N ARG A 285 14.71 3.38 -2.60
CA ARG A 285 15.61 2.23 -2.50
C ARG A 285 15.22 1.34 -1.31
N GLN A 286 15.00 1.93 -0.14
CA GLN A 286 14.63 1.18 1.06
C GLN A 286 13.28 0.48 0.94
N LEU A 287 12.31 1.11 0.28
CA LEU A 287 11.01 0.51 0.03
C LEU A 287 10.97 -0.42 -1.20
N GLY A 288 12.02 -0.46 -2.02
CA GLY A 288 12.06 -1.17 -3.30
C GLY A 288 11.02 -0.64 -4.31
N ASN A 289 10.87 0.68 -4.41
CA ASN A 289 9.98 1.40 -5.35
C ASN A 289 10.81 2.20 -6.38
N THR A 290 10.20 2.65 -7.48
CA THR A 290 10.79 3.74 -8.28
C THR A 290 10.64 5.07 -7.55
N PRO A 291 11.54 6.06 -7.76
CA PRO A 291 11.44 7.38 -7.14
C PRO A 291 10.09 8.07 -7.35
N ALA A 292 9.57 8.03 -8.59
CA ALA A 292 8.27 8.64 -8.92
C ALA A 292 7.11 8.02 -8.13
N VAL A 293 7.07 6.68 -8.04
CA VAL A 293 6.03 5.98 -7.26
C VAL A 293 6.23 6.21 -5.77
N CYS A 294 7.48 6.28 -5.29
CA CYS A 294 7.78 6.55 -3.89
C CYS A 294 7.24 7.93 -3.46
N ARG A 295 7.62 8.98 -4.21
CA ARG A 295 7.19 10.36 -3.96
C ARG A 295 5.68 10.49 -3.98
N LYS A 296 5.01 9.90 -4.97
CA LYS A 296 3.55 10.01 -5.12
C LYS A 296 2.78 9.21 -4.08
N CYS A 297 3.26 8.01 -3.73
CA CYS A 297 2.43 7.02 -3.03
C CYS A 297 2.91 6.66 -1.61
N TYR A 298 4.11 7.02 -1.18
CA TYR A 298 4.67 6.55 0.08
C TYR A 298 5.27 7.64 0.97
N ILE A 299 5.41 8.86 0.47
CA ILE A 299 5.89 10.01 1.23
C ILE A 299 4.75 11.00 1.37
N HIS A 300 4.44 11.39 2.60
CA HIS A 300 3.44 12.40 2.89
C HIS A 300 3.86 13.75 2.26
N PRO A 301 3.03 14.37 1.40
CA PRO A 301 3.42 15.55 0.61
C PRO A 301 3.81 16.73 1.50
N ALA A 302 3.09 16.93 2.62
CA ALA A 302 3.41 17.99 3.55
C ALA A 302 4.83 17.94 4.14
N VAL A 303 5.45 16.75 4.23
CA VAL A 303 6.86 16.65 4.67
C VAL A 303 7.78 17.35 3.66
N VAL A 304 7.51 17.18 2.36
CA VAL A 304 8.27 17.84 1.29
C VAL A 304 7.95 19.33 1.25
N GLU A 305 6.67 19.70 1.37
CA GLU A 305 6.24 21.11 1.36
C GLU A 305 6.87 21.91 2.49
N HIS A 306 6.83 21.40 3.73
CA HIS A 306 7.42 22.08 4.87
C HIS A 306 8.94 22.17 4.79
N PHE A 307 9.60 21.19 4.15
CA PHE A 307 11.03 21.31 3.89
C PHE A 307 11.34 22.41 2.89
N MET A 308 10.57 22.49 1.81
CA MET A 308 10.73 23.53 0.79
C MET A 308 10.52 24.94 1.36
N LEU A 309 9.71 25.08 2.40
CA LEU A 309 9.46 26.33 3.14
C LEU A 309 10.47 26.61 4.27
N GLY A 310 11.47 25.74 4.50
CA GLY A 310 12.41 25.87 5.63
C GLY A 310 11.81 25.54 7.01
N ALA A 311 10.52 25.20 7.08
CA ALA A 311 9.77 25.03 8.32
C ALA A 311 10.08 23.73 9.09
N LEU A 312 10.76 22.75 8.47
CA LEU A 312 11.13 21.52 9.18
C LEU A 312 12.19 21.74 10.27
N ALA A 313 13.07 22.74 10.10
CA ALA A 313 14.12 23.04 11.07
C ALA A 313 13.55 23.52 12.42
N GLU A 314 12.33 24.07 12.41
CA GLU A 314 11.62 24.57 13.59
C GLU A 314 10.90 23.46 14.38
N LEU A 315 10.90 22.22 13.87
CA LEU A 315 10.25 21.11 14.56
C LEU A 315 11.06 20.70 15.81
N PRO A 316 10.39 20.47 16.95
CA PRO A 316 11.05 20.04 18.16
C PRO A 316 11.70 18.67 17.94
N LYS A 317 12.80 18.45 18.66
CA LYS A 317 13.44 17.14 18.68
C LYS A 317 12.46 16.10 19.24
N PRO A 318 12.30 14.95 18.57
CA PRO A 318 11.36 13.93 18.97
C PRO A 318 11.88 13.28 20.25
N ARG A 319 10.99 13.13 21.23
CA ARG A 319 11.28 12.38 22.46
C ARG A 319 10.95 10.91 22.26
N VAL A 320 11.58 10.04 23.04
CA VAL A 320 11.25 8.61 23.02
C VAL A 320 9.79 8.43 23.49
N ARG A 321 8.97 7.76 22.69
CA ARG A 321 7.62 7.32 23.07
C ARG A 321 7.56 5.79 22.99
N LYS A 322 7.01 5.14 24.01
CA LYS A 322 6.90 3.67 24.05
C LYS A 322 6.07 3.19 22.86
N GLY A 323 6.59 2.20 22.13
CA GLY A 323 5.91 1.60 20.99
C GLY A 323 6.06 2.35 19.67
N LEU A 324 6.86 3.43 19.60
CA LEU A 324 7.25 4.11 18.36
C LEU A 324 8.77 4.27 18.26
N ARG A 325 9.30 4.15 17.05
CA ARG A 325 10.68 4.50 16.68
C ARG A 325 10.84 6.02 16.69
N LYS A 326 12.08 6.54 16.80
CA LYS A 326 12.36 7.99 16.93
C LYS A 326 11.81 8.78 15.74
N GLU A 327 12.00 8.26 14.53
CA GLU A 327 11.49 8.81 13.28
C GLU A 327 9.96 8.78 13.20
N GLU A 328 9.32 7.77 13.79
CA GLU A 328 7.86 7.68 13.86
C GLU A 328 7.29 8.70 14.84
N VAL A 329 7.97 8.94 15.97
CA VAL A 329 7.57 10.02 16.88
C VAL A 329 7.70 11.38 16.20
N ALA A 330 8.76 11.60 15.43
CA ALA A 330 8.92 12.84 14.65
C ALA A 330 7.74 13.06 13.70
N LEU A 331 7.34 12.01 12.98
CA LEU A 331 6.20 12.09 12.06
C LEU A 331 4.88 12.31 12.79
N ALA A 332 4.64 11.60 13.89
CA ALA A 332 3.43 11.77 14.69
C ALA A 332 3.28 13.22 15.19
N LEU A 333 4.36 13.79 15.75
CA LEU A 333 4.39 15.19 16.19
C LEU A 333 4.17 16.19 15.04
N PHE A 334 4.79 15.91 13.88
CA PHE A 334 4.62 16.74 12.69
C PHE A 334 3.15 16.77 12.25
N LEU A 335 2.51 15.60 12.16
CA LEU A 335 1.11 15.49 11.76
C LEU A 335 0.13 16.04 12.82
N GLU A 336 0.42 15.86 14.11
CA GLU A 336 -0.35 16.47 15.21
C GLU A 336 -0.37 18.01 15.06
N ARG A 337 0.79 18.64 14.88
CA ARG A 337 0.91 20.10 14.71
C ARG A 337 0.23 20.63 13.45
N MET A 338 0.25 19.86 12.36
CA MET A 338 -0.45 20.25 11.14
C MET A 338 -1.96 20.37 11.38
N VAL A 339 -2.54 19.43 12.13
CA VAL A 339 -3.96 19.49 12.49
C VAL A 339 -4.23 20.68 13.41
N GLU A 340 -3.41 20.88 14.45
CA GLU A 340 -3.56 22.03 15.37
C GLU A 340 -3.55 23.37 14.63
N LYS A 341 -2.62 23.57 13.69
CA LYS A 341 -2.55 24.78 12.87
C LYS A 341 -3.74 24.93 11.93
N ALA A 342 -4.29 23.85 11.40
CA ALA A 342 -5.47 23.88 10.53
C ALA A 342 -6.77 24.15 11.30
N THR A 343 -6.81 23.83 12.60
CA THR A 343 -7.96 24.04 13.49
C THR A 343 -7.86 25.31 14.33
N ALA A 344 -6.75 26.05 14.23
CA ALA A 344 -6.58 27.32 14.93
C ALA A 344 -7.51 28.39 14.31
N PRO A 345 -8.22 29.18 15.13
CA PRO A 345 -9.22 30.16 14.68
C PRO A 345 -8.64 31.33 13.90
#